data_AF-A0A751YB66-F1
#
_entry.id   AF-A0A751YB66-F1
#
_cell.length_a   1.000
_cell.length_b   1.000
_cell.length_c   1.000
_cell.angle_alpha   90.00
_cell.angle_beta   90.00
_cell.angle_gamma   90.00
#
_symmetry.space_group_name_H-M   'P 1'
#
loop_
_entity.id
_entity.type
_entity.pdbx_description
1 polymer ?
#
loop_
_entity_poly.entity_id
_entity_poly.type
_entity_poly.pdbx_seq_one_letter_code
_entity_poly.pdbx_strand_id
1 'polypeptide(L)'
;RVNNKPLTGDITLWASDVGALPIAGGQLNGALSIGTDNALGGNSIVLGDNDTGFKQDGDGVLGIYANNARVGYIDNSGLHMSVDVLTNGAVRAGDGKKLSLTSNNNSTMTATFNLWGDANRPTVIELDDDQGWHLYSQRNPDGSIVFTVNGDITANTLRAGGAIYQNNGDIFGSVWGGWLSLWIKNNFVADVQLGAGTSVVTWNNAGSWPNTPGYVVTSVWKDTQGENIDGINYAPLQKRVGNQWYTVQGGTV
;
A
#
# COMPACT_ATOMS: atom_id res chain seq x y z
N ARG A 1 -61.86 39.65 49.43
CA ARG A 1 -61.02 40.78 49.92
C ARG A 1 -59.71 40.76 49.12
N VAL A 2 -59.13 41.89 48.68
CA VAL A 2 -57.76 41.92 48.11
C VAL A 2 -56.88 42.81 48.98
N ASN A 3 -55.72 42.31 49.40
CA ASN A 3 -54.88 42.91 50.44
C ASN A 3 -55.71 43.35 51.68
N ASN A 4 -56.53 42.41 52.17
CA ASN A 4 -57.33 42.47 53.40
C ASN A 4 -58.50 43.47 53.50
N LYS A 5 -59.15 43.88 52.40
CA LYS A 5 -60.39 44.71 52.44
C LYS A 5 -61.61 44.12 51.69
N PRO A 6 -62.89 44.23 52.17
CA PRO A 6 -64.10 43.67 51.53
C PRO A 6 -64.23 44.07 50.06
N LEU A 7 -64.55 43.10 49.21
CA LEU A 7 -64.82 43.30 47.79
C LEU A 7 -66.28 43.66 47.62
N THR A 8 -66.59 44.37 46.56
CA THR A 8 -67.96 44.86 46.34
C THR A 8 -68.44 44.59 44.91
N GLY A 9 -67.84 43.61 44.21
CA GLY A 9 -68.20 43.14 42.85
C GLY A 9 -67.27 42.02 42.30
N ASP A 10 -67.51 41.54 41.07
CA ASP A 10 -66.88 40.36 40.39
C ASP A 10 -65.57 40.67 39.59
N ILE A 11 -64.77 39.64 39.19
CA ILE A 11 -63.43 39.75 38.54
C ILE A 11 -63.19 38.72 37.39
N THR A 12 -62.41 39.08 36.35
CA THR A 12 -61.98 38.25 35.18
C THR A 12 -60.45 38.35 34.92
N LEU A 13 -59.76 37.28 34.44
CA LEU A 13 -58.29 37.20 34.22
C LEU A 13 -57.85 36.51 32.90
N TRP A 14 -56.64 36.85 32.39
CA TRP A 14 -55.97 36.41 31.15
C TRP A 14 -54.54 35.84 31.39
N ALA A 15 -53.94 35.15 30.39
CA ALA A 15 -52.56 34.61 30.50
C ALA A 15 -51.49 35.68 30.82
N SER A 16 -51.72 36.91 30.34
CA SER A 16 -50.94 38.10 30.68
C SER A 16 -50.97 38.44 32.16
N ASP A 17 -52.01 38.04 32.88
CA ASP A 17 -52.25 38.48 34.25
C ASP A 17 -51.49 37.62 35.27
N VAL A 18 -50.94 36.48 34.84
CA VAL A 18 -50.13 35.56 35.67
C VAL A 18 -48.77 35.21 35.07
N GLY A 19 -48.48 35.66 33.85
CA GLY A 19 -47.15 35.54 33.22
C GLY A 19 -46.85 34.23 32.48
N ALA A 20 -47.86 33.50 31.96
CA ALA A 20 -47.69 32.23 31.23
C ALA A 20 -47.73 32.38 29.68
N LEU A 21 -47.14 31.42 28.94
CA LEU A 21 -47.03 31.44 27.46
C LEU A 21 -48.31 30.92 26.70
N PRO A 22 -48.83 31.57 25.63
CA PRO A 22 -50.09 31.19 24.94
C PRO A 22 -50.08 29.97 23.96
N ILE A 23 -51.27 29.40 23.67
CA ILE A 23 -51.47 28.19 22.81
C ILE A 23 -51.25 28.39 21.30
N ALA A 24 -51.34 29.62 20.76
CA ALA A 24 -51.01 29.91 19.35
C ALA A 24 -49.49 30.07 19.12
N GLY A 25 -48.70 29.56 20.06
CA GLY A 25 -47.36 30.06 20.30
C GLY A 25 -47.40 31.45 20.93
N GLY A 26 -46.26 31.84 21.45
CA GLY A 26 -46.03 33.18 21.93
C GLY A 26 -44.62 33.28 22.45
N GLN A 27 -44.34 34.39 23.11
CA GLN A 27 -43.02 34.72 23.59
C GLN A 27 -42.88 34.30 25.06
N LEU A 28 -42.12 33.23 25.34
CA LEU A 28 -41.71 32.96 26.72
C LEU A 28 -40.87 34.20 27.08
N ASN A 29 -41.28 34.91 28.13
CA ASN A 29 -40.64 36.16 28.51
C ASN A 29 -39.53 35.92 29.55
N GLY A 30 -39.12 34.65 29.73
CA GLY A 30 -38.19 34.18 30.76
C GLY A 30 -37.38 32.96 30.34
N ALA A 31 -36.50 32.54 31.24
CA ALA A 31 -35.66 31.35 31.16
C ALA A 31 -36.30 30.05 30.68
N LEU A 32 -35.66 29.40 29.70
CA LEU A 32 -35.58 27.98 29.54
C LEU A 32 -34.20 27.57 30.09
N SER A 33 -34.16 27.64 31.41
CA SER A 33 -33.23 26.93 32.25
C SER A 33 -33.22 25.51 31.87
N ILE A 34 -32.03 24.93 31.80
CA ILE A 34 -31.97 23.51 32.08
C ILE A 34 -30.92 23.26 33.15
N GLY A 35 -31.42 23.12 34.39
CA GLY A 35 -30.77 22.29 35.40
C GLY A 35 -29.69 22.94 36.25
N THR A 36 -29.04 23.97 35.76
CA THR A 36 -28.52 25.00 36.64
C THR A 36 -29.34 26.23 36.35
N ASP A 37 -29.84 26.89 37.39
CA ASP A 37 -30.75 28.04 37.54
C ASP A 37 -31.43 28.70 36.33
N ASN A 38 -31.54 28.09 35.15
CA ASN A 38 -30.89 28.76 34.01
C ASN A 38 -29.75 29.61 34.60
N ALA A 39 -28.71 28.98 35.14
CA ALA A 39 -27.39 29.63 35.18
C ALA A 39 -26.87 29.91 33.74
N LEU A 40 -27.80 29.68 32.81
CA LEU A 40 -27.99 29.66 31.41
C LEU A 40 -29.02 30.76 30.90
N GLY A 41 -29.95 31.38 31.70
CA GLY A 41 -31.04 32.44 31.46
C GLY A 41 -32.04 32.46 30.22
N GLY A 42 -33.23 33.13 30.23
CA GLY A 42 -34.15 33.38 29.04
C GLY A 42 -34.61 32.20 28.11
N ASN A 43 -35.34 32.37 26.96
CA ASN A 43 -35.71 31.29 25.99
C ASN A 43 -34.52 30.55 25.33
N SER A 44 -33.76 29.80 26.11
CA SER A 44 -32.46 29.26 25.76
C SER A 44 -32.37 27.80 26.17
N ILE A 45 -31.27 27.17 25.81
CA ILE A 45 -30.86 25.91 26.44
C ILE A 45 -29.36 26.08 26.63
N VAL A 46 -28.90 26.65 27.74
CA VAL A 46 -27.49 26.41 28.09
C VAL A 46 -27.43 25.08 28.85
N LEU A 47 -26.22 24.66 29.12
CA LEU A 47 -25.81 23.45 29.82
C LEU A 47 -24.53 23.81 30.60
N GLY A 48 -24.60 24.38 31.81
CA GLY A 48 -23.39 24.81 32.56
C GLY A 48 -22.71 26.15 32.16
N ASP A 49 -21.52 26.40 32.73
CA ASP A 49 -20.73 27.65 32.99
C ASP A 49 -20.33 28.64 31.84
N ASN A 50 -19.37 29.57 32.08
CA ASN A 50 -19.18 30.80 31.29
C ASN A 50 -18.50 30.64 29.93
N ASP A 51 -18.13 29.41 29.58
CA ASP A 51 -17.31 29.16 28.42
C ASP A 51 -17.66 27.84 27.69
N THR A 52 -18.85 27.27 27.94
CA THR A 52 -19.42 26.06 27.27
C THR A 52 -20.77 26.37 26.62
N GLY A 53 -21.03 25.91 25.38
CA GLY A 53 -22.34 26.05 24.73
C GLY A 53 -22.34 26.03 23.19
N PHE A 54 -23.49 26.30 22.58
CA PHE A 54 -23.61 26.45 21.11
C PHE A 54 -23.52 27.93 20.72
N LYS A 55 -22.63 28.30 19.80
CA LYS A 55 -22.39 29.69 19.37
C LYS A 55 -22.55 29.79 17.86
N GLN A 56 -23.45 30.65 17.38
CA GLN A 56 -23.46 31.00 15.97
C GLN A 56 -22.19 31.81 15.70
N ASP A 57 -21.21 31.19 15.05
CA ASP A 57 -19.84 31.71 14.92
C ASP A 57 -19.69 32.70 13.75
N GLY A 58 -20.76 32.86 12.97
CA GLY A 58 -20.84 33.65 11.75
C GLY A 58 -22.07 33.20 10.95
N ASP A 59 -22.37 33.90 9.85
CA ASP A 59 -23.49 33.55 8.99
C ASP A 59 -23.40 32.09 8.48
N GLY A 60 -24.43 31.29 8.75
CA GLY A 60 -24.53 29.87 8.36
C GLY A 60 -23.72 28.86 9.19
N VAL A 61 -23.05 29.28 10.27
CA VAL A 61 -22.13 28.42 11.04
C VAL A 61 -22.57 28.31 12.50
N LEU A 62 -22.94 27.11 12.94
CA LEU A 62 -23.30 26.80 14.33
C LEU A 62 -22.18 26.01 15.02
N GLY A 63 -21.43 26.66 15.90
CA GLY A 63 -20.37 26.05 16.71
C GLY A 63 -20.84 25.43 18.01
N ILE A 64 -20.06 24.47 18.50
CA ILE A 64 -20.21 23.73 19.76
C ILE A 64 -18.93 23.98 20.58
N TYR A 65 -19.03 24.55 21.77
CA TYR A 65 -17.92 24.98 22.63
C TYR A 65 -18.00 24.31 24.01
N ALA A 66 -16.84 23.97 24.59
CA ALA A 66 -16.67 23.51 25.96
C ALA A 66 -15.39 24.13 26.54
N ASN A 67 -15.47 24.76 27.71
CA ASN A 67 -14.35 25.38 28.42
C ASN A 67 -13.51 26.35 27.54
N ASN A 68 -14.21 27.29 26.90
CA ASN A 68 -13.76 28.32 25.94
C ASN A 68 -13.18 27.77 24.62
N ALA A 69 -13.38 26.48 24.33
CA ALA A 69 -12.82 25.80 23.17
C ALA A 69 -13.91 25.18 22.30
N ARG A 70 -13.80 25.31 20.98
CA ARG A 70 -14.74 24.70 20.02
C ARG A 70 -14.46 23.21 19.85
N VAL A 71 -15.44 22.35 20.12
CA VAL A 71 -15.35 20.87 20.04
C VAL A 71 -16.08 20.28 18.82
N GLY A 72 -16.89 21.08 18.12
CA GLY A 72 -17.52 20.70 16.86
C GLY A 72 -18.30 21.87 16.27
N TYR A 73 -18.80 21.73 15.03
CA TYR A 73 -19.65 22.72 14.40
C TYR A 73 -20.40 22.17 13.18
N ILE A 74 -21.46 22.85 12.77
CA ILE A 74 -22.24 22.58 11.56
C ILE A 74 -22.18 23.82 10.66
N ASP A 75 -21.94 23.62 9.37
CA ASP A 75 -22.08 24.65 8.34
C ASP A 75 -22.68 24.05 7.06
N ASN A 76 -22.64 24.77 5.93
CA ASN A 76 -23.20 24.30 4.65
C ASN A 76 -22.47 23.06 4.06
N SER A 77 -21.33 22.67 4.62
CA SER A 77 -20.51 21.54 4.20
C SER A 77 -20.72 20.30 5.07
N GLY A 78 -21.44 20.42 6.19
CA GLY A 78 -21.89 19.29 7.01
C GLY A 78 -21.53 19.42 8.48
N LEU A 79 -21.45 18.27 9.16
CA LEU A 79 -21.09 18.17 10.58
C LEU A 79 -19.57 17.96 10.73
N HIS A 80 -18.94 18.82 11.52
CA HIS A 80 -17.51 18.81 11.82
C HIS A 80 -17.27 18.55 13.31
N MET A 81 -16.40 17.60 13.64
CA MET A 81 -15.94 17.35 15.01
C MET A 81 -14.51 17.87 15.16
N SER A 82 -14.30 18.86 16.03
CA SER A 82 -13.04 19.62 16.18
C SER A 82 -12.05 19.00 17.18
N VAL A 83 -12.49 17.96 17.88
CA VAL A 83 -11.71 17.12 18.79
C VAL A 83 -11.91 15.64 18.44
N ASP A 84 -11.15 14.75 19.09
CA ASP A 84 -11.36 13.30 18.95
C ASP A 84 -12.84 12.98 19.06
N VAL A 85 -13.30 12.18 18.12
CA VAL A 85 -14.56 11.52 18.32
C VAL A 85 -14.32 10.41 19.33
N LEU A 86 -14.28 10.79 20.60
CA LEU A 86 -14.61 9.88 21.70
C LEU A 86 -16.10 9.60 21.61
N THR A 87 -16.45 8.81 20.61
CA THR A 87 -17.66 8.05 20.68
C THR A 87 -17.47 7.03 21.81
N ASN A 88 -18.50 6.83 22.61
CA ASN A 88 -18.67 5.57 23.34
C ASN A 88 -18.94 4.38 22.36
N GLY A 89 -18.48 4.48 21.08
CA GLY A 89 -18.98 3.79 19.87
C GLY A 89 -18.08 3.97 18.63
N ALA A 90 -18.64 4.27 17.44
CA ALA A 90 -17.88 4.31 16.17
C ALA A 90 -18.09 5.59 15.34
N VAL A 91 -17.10 5.91 14.47
CA VAL A 91 -17.10 7.04 13.54
C VAL A 91 -17.59 6.60 12.14
N ARG A 92 -18.56 7.31 11.55
CA ARG A 92 -19.07 7.10 10.16
C ARG A 92 -18.72 8.29 9.26
N ALA A 93 -18.23 8.07 8.04
CA ALA A 93 -17.78 9.15 7.14
C ALA A 93 -18.42 9.10 5.73
N GLY A 94 -19.27 10.09 5.38
CA GLY A 94 -19.51 10.59 4.01
C GLY A 94 -20.97 10.72 3.49
N ASP A 95 -21.16 11.55 2.44
CA ASP A 95 -22.41 11.76 1.64
C ASP A 95 -22.21 11.64 0.08
N GLY A 96 -21.31 12.44 -0.55
CA GLY A 96 -21.05 12.44 -2.02
C GLY A 96 -19.92 11.56 -2.60
N LYS A 97 -18.67 11.62 -2.09
CA LYS A 97 -17.56 10.65 -2.28
C LYS A 97 -16.89 10.47 -0.91
N LYS A 98 -16.82 9.25 -0.41
CA LYS A 98 -16.65 8.95 1.03
C LYS A 98 -15.29 8.28 1.28
N LEU A 99 -14.67 8.44 2.46
CA LEU A 99 -13.70 7.45 2.94
C LEU A 99 -14.49 6.15 3.05
N SER A 100 -14.30 5.31 2.03
CA SER A 100 -15.21 4.23 1.76
C SER A 100 -14.47 2.94 2.00
N LEU A 101 -14.61 2.41 3.22
CA LEU A 101 -14.52 0.97 3.40
C LEU A 101 -15.71 0.39 2.63
N THR A 102 -15.46 -0.03 1.40
CA THR A 102 -16.50 -0.50 0.49
C THR A 102 -16.37 -1.99 0.37
N SER A 103 -17.42 -2.71 0.72
CA SER A 103 -17.58 -4.08 0.29
C SER A 103 -18.55 -4.10 -0.88
N ASN A 104 -18.16 -4.76 -1.98
CA ASN A 104 -19.08 -5.11 -3.06
C ASN A 104 -19.90 -6.38 -2.74
N ASN A 105 -19.69 -7.01 -1.57
CA ASN A 105 -20.39 -8.18 -1.03
C ASN A 105 -20.31 -9.47 -1.86
N ASN A 106 -19.22 -9.66 -2.59
CA ASN A 106 -18.93 -10.89 -3.35
C ASN A 106 -17.75 -11.69 -2.78
N SER A 107 -17.16 -11.25 -1.67
CA SER A 107 -16.16 -12.04 -0.95
C SER A 107 -16.84 -13.27 -0.31
N THR A 108 -16.24 -14.46 -0.45
CA THR A 108 -16.71 -15.67 0.25
C THR A 108 -16.22 -15.75 1.70
N MET A 109 -15.42 -14.78 2.15
CA MET A 109 -14.81 -14.71 3.48
C MET A 109 -14.80 -13.27 4.02
N THR A 110 -14.79 -13.12 5.35
CA THR A 110 -14.64 -11.80 6.00
C THR A 110 -13.28 -11.22 5.70
N ALA A 111 -13.15 -9.89 5.58
CA ALA A 111 -11.84 -9.22 5.54
C ALA A 111 -11.77 -8.17 6.65
N THR A 112 -10.65 -8.09 7.36
CA THR A 112 -10.48 -7.17 8.48
C THR A 112 -9.25 -6.27 8.31
N PHE A 113 -9.23 -5.16 9.06
CA PHE A 113 -8.05 -4.34 9.29
C PHE A 113 -7.85 -4.23 10.80
N ASN A 114 -6.80 -4.84 11.32
CA ASN A 114 -6.57 -5.02 12.74
C ASN A 114 -5.40 -4.17 13.24
N LEU A 115 -5.52 -3.69 14.48
CA LEU A 115 -4.43 -3.18 15.30
C LEU A 115 -4.40 -3.99 16.60
N TRP A 116 -3.35 -4.77 16.79
CA TRP A 116 -3.20 -5.61 17.97
C TRP A 116 -1.73 -5.76 18.37
N GLY A 117 -1.47 -6.39 19.51
CA GLY A 117 -0.12 -6.69 19.94
C GLY A 117 -0.05 -7.33 21.32
N ASP A 118 1.10 -7.89 21.62
CA ASP A 118 1.46 -8.42 22.94
C ASP A 118 2.95 -8.14 23.23
N ALA A 119 3.47 -8.66 24.35
CA ALA A 119 4.87 -8.45 24.72
C ALA A 119 5.89 -8.99 23.69
N ASN A 120 5.51 -10.02 22.91
CA ASN A 120 6.35 -10.63 21.88
C ASN A 120 6.14 -9.99 20.50
N ARG A 121 5.00 -9.34 20.27
CA ARG A 121 4.69 -8.56 19.07
C ARG A 121 4.10 -7.20 19.48
N PRO A 122 4.92 -6.24 19.91
CA PRO A 122 4.46 -4.99 20.52
C PRO A 122 3.40 -4.23 19.72
N THR A 123 3.46 -4.28 18.39
CA THR A 123 2.45 -3.66 17.52
C THR A 123 2.37 -4.43 16.22
N VAL A 124 1.16 -4.81 15.84
CA VAL A 124 0.81 -5.46 14.59
C VAL A 124 -0.33 -4.68 13.94
N ILE A 125 -0.13 -4.30 12.69
CA ILE A 125 -1.16 -3.76 11.80
C ILE A 125 -1.38 -4.81 10.70
N GLU A 126 -2.56 -5.41 10.64
CA GLU A 126 -2.80 -6.64 9.89
C GLU A 126 -4.08 -6.57 9.04
N LEU A 127 -4.03 -7.23 7.88
CA LEU A 127 -5.19 -7.60 7.09
C LEU A 127 -5.32 -9.13 7.12
N ASP A 128 -6.51 -9.64 7.40
CA ASP A 128 -6.81 -11.07 7.42
C ASP A 128 -8.19 -11.41 6.83
N ASP A 129 -8.44 -12.71 6.69
CA ASP A 129 -9.73 -13.32 6.44
C ASP A 129 -10.03 -14.54 7.34
N ASP A 130 -11.13 -15.24 7.08
CA ASP A 130 -11.60 -16.41 7.86
C ASP A 130 -10.63 -17.61 7.86
N GLN A 131 -9.70 -17.65 6.90
CA GLN A 131 -8.69 -18.70 6.76
C GLN A 131 -7.30 -18.27 7.21
N GLY A 132 -7.09 -16.97 7.45
CA GLY A 132 -5.90 -16.45 8.11
C GLY A 132 -5.47 -15.08 7.61
N TRP A 133 -4.30 -14.65 8.07
CA TRP A 133 -3.73 -13.35 7.71
C TRP A 133 -3.24 -13.33 6.26
N HIS A 134 -3.47 -12.21 5.59
CA HIS A 134 -2.99 -11.92 4.24
C HIS A 134 -1.67 -11.18 4.30
N LEU A 135 -1.63 -10.09 5.07
CA LEU A 135 -0.43 -9.31 5.27
C LEU A 135 -0.45 -8.59 6.60
N TYR A 136 0.73 -8.33 7.15
CA TYR A 136 0.87 -7.44 8.28
C TYR A 136 2.17 -6.66 8.21
N SER A 137 2.17 -5.51 8.88
CA SER A 137 3.37 -4.86 9.38
C SER A 137 3.44 -5.10 10.88
N GLN A 138 4.58 -5.50 11.41
CA GLN A 138 4.78 -5.58 12.86
C GLN A 138 6.09 -4.95 13.29
N ARG A 139 6.09 -4.48 14.54
CA ARG A 139 7.31 -4.22 15.30
C ARG A 139 7.63 -5.42 16.18
N ASN A 140 8.88 -5.85 16.15
CA ASN A 140 9.43 -6.90 17.00
C ASN A 140 9.90 -6.36 18.36
N PRO A 141 10.10 -7.21 19.37
CA PRO A 141 10.60 -6.79 20.69
C PRO A 141 11.98 -6.12 20.64
N ASP A 142 12.81 -6.50 19.66
CA ASP A 142 14.13 -5.89 19.40
C ASP A 142 14.04 -4.53 18.68
N GLY A 143 12.83 -4.07 18.38
CA GLY A 143 12.55 -2.82 17.68
C GLY A 143 12.62 -2.91 16.16
N SER A 144 13.01 -4.04 15.57
CA SER A 144 12.98 -4.23 14.12
C SER A 144 11.53 -4.27 13.60
N ILE A 145 11.36 -3.99 12.31
CA ILE A 145 10.06 -4.03 11.64
C ILE A 145 10.11 -5.07 10.54
N VAL A 146 9.03 -5.83 10.41
CA VAL A 146 8.82 -6.69 9.24
C VAL A 146 7.48 -6.33 8.60
N PHE A 147 7.46 -6.38 7.27
CA PHE A 147 6.24 -6.41 6.48
C PHE A 147 6.17 -7.78 5.82
N THR A 148 5.12 -8.53 6.10
CA THR A 148 5.00 -9.92 5.70
C THR A 148 3.72 -10.09 4.90
N VAL A 149 3.83 -10.84 3.79
CA VAL A 149 2.72 -11.20 2.90
C VAL A 149 2.62 -12.73 2.87
N ASN A 150 1.43 -13.26 3.12
CA ASN A 150 1.11 -14.67 3.06
C ASN A 150 0.56 -15.03 1.67
N GLY A 151 1.43 -14.94 0.65
CA GLY A 151 1.06 -15.19 -0.73
C GLY A 151 2.03 -14.59 -1.73
N ASP A 152 1.64 -14.59 -3.00
CA ASP A 152 2.45 -14.05 -4.09
C ASP A 152 2.38 -12.52 -4.16
N ILE A 153 3.53 -11.87 -4.36
CA ILE A 153 3.62 -10.43 -4.63
C ILE A 153 3.68 -10.23 -6.14
N THR A 154 2.57 -9.78 -6.73
CA THR A 154 2.51 -9.43 -8.16
C THR A 154 2.73 -7.93 -8.35
N ALA A 155 3.82 -7.55 -9.01
CA ALA A 155 4.17 -6.17 -9.30
C ALA A 155 4.66 -6.01 -10.74
N ASN A 156 4.39 -4.86 -11.37
CA ASN A 156 5.02 -4.50 -12.65
C ASN A 156 6.56 -4.43 -12.49
N THR A 157 7.02 -4.00 -11.33
CA THR A 157 8.43 -3.96 -10.95
C THR A 157 8.52 -4.00 -9.44
N LEU A 158 9.32 -4.91 -8.88
CA LEU A 158 9.67 -4.90 -7.46
C LEU A 158 11.06 -4.27 -7.28
N ARG A 159 11.16 -3.24 -6.43
CA ARG A 159 12.42 -2.57 -6.12
C ARG A 159 12.80 -2.85 -4.68
N ALA A 160 13.98 -3.42 -4.47
CA ALA A 160 14.53 -3.73 -3.15
C ALA A 160 15.89 -3.02 -3.02
N GLY A 161 15.89 -1.84 -2.39
CA GLY A 161 17.05 -0.96 -2.40
C GLY A 161 17.45 -0.57 -3.82
N GLY A 162 18.71 -0.82 -4.20
CA GLY A 162 19.23 -0.57 -5.55
C GLY A 162 18.92 -1.66 -6.58
N ALA A 163 18.38 -2.82 -6.16
CA ALA A 163 18.03 -3.91 -7.06
C ALA A 163 16.61 -3.73 -7.64
N ILE A 164 16.42 -4.17 -8.88
CA ILE A 164 15.14 -4.10 -9.58
C ILE A 164 14.81 -5.48 -10.15
N TYR A 165 13.66 -6.04 -9.76
CA TYR A 165 13.10 -7.25 -10.33
C TYR A 165 12.01 -6.84 -11.34
N GLN A 166 12.22 -7.16 -12.61
CA GLN A 166 11.32 -6.80 -13.70
C GLN A 166 10.25 -7.88 -13.94
N ASN A 167 9.11 -7.48 -14.49
CA ASN A 167 8.03 -8.40 -14.85
C ASN A 167 8.35 -9.34 -16.04
N ASN A 168 9.52 -9.22 -16.66
CA ASN A 168 10.03 -10.14 -17.69
C ASN A 168 11.02 -11.19 -17.13
N GLY A 169 11.22 -11.23 -15.81
CA GLY A 169 12.14 -12.15 -15.14
C GLY A 169 13.59 -11.68 -15.05
N ASP A 170 13.93 -10.51 -15.60
CA ASP A 170 15.28 -9.94 -15.49
C ASP A 170 15.48 -9.21 -14.15
N ILE A 171 16.74 -9.12 -13.73
CA ILE A 171 17.14 -8.51 -12.47
C ILE A 171 18.22 -7.47 -12.75
N PHE A 172 17.97 -6.22 -12.37
CA PHE A 172 18.99 -5.17 -12.39
C PHE A 172 19.69 -5.10 -11.03
N GLY A 173 21.02 -4.94 -11.05
CA GLY A 173 21.78 -4.70 -9.84
C GLY A 173 23.20 -4.22 -10.11
N SER A 174 23.77 -3.49 -9.16
CA SER A 174 25.14 -2.97 -9.24
C SER A 174 26.20 -4.08 -9.34
N VAL A 175 25.95 -5.24 -8.70
CA VAL A 175 26.85 -6.42 -8.77
C VAL A 175 27.00 -6.94 -10.21
N TRP A 176 25.95 -6.82 -11.03
CA TRP A 176 25.97 -7.24 -12.43
C TRP A 176 26.47 -6.13 -13.37
N GLY A 177 26.68 -4.92 -12.86
CA GLY A 177 26.91 -3.72 -13.69
C GLY A 177 25.71 -3.36 -14.58
N GLY A 178 24.50 -3.82 -14.24
CA GLY A 178 23.32 -3.67 -15.06
C GLY A 178 22.33 -4.83 -14.95
N TRP A 179 21.84 -5.30 -16.09
CA TRP A 179 20.89 -6.42 -16.20
C TRP A 179 21.59 -7.78 -16.08
N LEU A 180 21.04 -8.67 -15.25
CA LEU A 180 21.53 -10.02 -15.04
C LEU A 180 21.52 -10.82 -16.34
N SER A 181 20.50 -10.67 -17.18
CA SER A 181 20.44 -11.36 -18.48
C SER A 181 21.63 -11.00 -19.39
N LEU A 182 22.00 -9.73 -19.47
CA LEU A 182 23.14 -9.24 -20.23
C LEU A 182 24.45 -9.72 -19.61
N TRP A 183 24.53 -9.69 -18.28
CA TRP A 183 25.69 -10.20 -17.55
C TRP A 183 25.90 -11.69 -17.81
N ILE A 184 24.87 -12.54 -17.68
CA ILE A 184 24.95 -13.99 -17.98
C ILE A 184 25.39 -14.21 -19.42
N LYS A 185 24.73 -13.53 -20.37
CA LYS A 185 25.01 -13.65 -21.80
C LYS A 185 26.48 -13.38 -22.12
N ASN A 186 27.10 -12.41 -21.45
CA ASN A 186 28.48 -12.01 -21.72
C ASN A 186 29.53 -12.78 -20.91
N ASN A 187 29.14 -13.53 -19.88
CA ASN A 187 30.08 -14.20 -18.98
C ASN A 187 30.06 -15.74 -19.07
N PHE A 188 29.07 -16.35 -19.73
CA PHE A 188 28.99 -17.80 -19.89
C PHE A 188 29.03 -18.25 -21.35
N VAL A 189 29.49 -19.50 -21.56
CA VAL A 189 29.42 -20.17 -22.86
C VAL A 189 27.98 -20.59 -23.12
N ALA A 190 27.35 -20.02 -24.15
CA ALA A 190 25.98 -20.27 -24.52
C ALA A 190 25.80 -21.45 -25.49
N ASP A 191 26.86 -21.85 -26.20
CA ASP A 191 26.83 -22.94 -27.17
C ASP A 191 28.25 -23.41 -27.55
N VAL A 192 28.36 -24.63 -28.07
CA VAL A 192 29.60 -25.22 -28.60
C VAL A 192 29.31 -25.92 -29.91
N GLN A 193 30.13 -25.64 -30.94
CA GLN A 193 29.99 -26.25 -32.26
C GLN A 193 31.34 -26.59 -32.89
N LEU A 194 31.29 -27.35 -33.97
CA LEU A 194 32.35 -27.35 -34.97
C LEU A 194 32.08 -26.23 -35.98
N GLY A 195 33.06 -25.36 -36.19
CA GLY A 195 32.97 -24.30 -37.19
C GLY A 195 33.15 -24.82 -38.61
N ALA A 196 33.33 -23.90 -39.57
CA ALA A 196 33.58 -24.27 -40.96
C ALA A 196 34.84 -25.14 -41.07
N GLY A 197 34.68 -26.34 -41.61
CA GLY A 197 35.76 -27.29 -41.83
C GLY A 197 36.66 -26.91 -43.01
N THR A 198 37.86 -27.46 -43.00
CA THR A 198 38.83 -27.40 -44.10
C THR A 198 39.50 -28.77 -44.24
N SER A 199 40.33 -28.94 -45.28
CA SER A 199 41.02 -30.20 -45.56
C SER A 199 42.49 -29.98 -45.91
N VAL A 200 43.32 -30.99 -45.67
CA VAL A 200 44.72 -30.99 -46.07
C VAL A 200 45.14 -32.38 -46.55
N VAL A 201 45.94 -32.41 -47.61
CA VAL A 201 46.60 -33.64 -48.09
C VAL A 201 47.81 -33.90 -47.20
N THR A 202 47.84 -35.08 -46.57
CA THR A 202 48.91 -35.52 -45.66
C THR A 202 49.90 -36.47 -46.34
N TRP A 203 49.51 -37.14 -47.43
CA TRP A 203 50.43 -37.98 -48.19
C TRP A 203 51.60 -37.16 -48.77
N ASN A 204 52.82 -37.57 -48.44
CA ASN A 204 54.08 -36.91 -48.83
C ASN A 204 54.26 -35.45 -48.34
N ASN A 205 53.47 -35.02 -47.35
CA ASN A 205 53.62 -33.73 -46.68
C ASN A 205 53.99 -33.97 -45.20
N ALA A 206 55.24 -33.67 -44.83
CA ALA A 206 55.69 -33.78 -43.44
C ALA A 206 54.98 -32.74 -42.55
N GLY A 207 54.49 -33.16 -41.37
CA GLY A 207 53.89 -32.27 -40.38
C GLY A 207 52.95 -32.97 -39.40
N SER A 208 52.55 -32.25 -38.34
CA SER A 208 51.54 -32.68 -37.38
C SER A 208 50.24 -31.93 -37.62
N TRP A 209 49.24 -32.59 -38.21
CA TRP A 209 47.99 -31.96 -38.60
C TRP A 209 46.81 -32.43 -37.72
N PRO A 210 45.84 -31.56 -37.39
CA PRO A 210 45.81 -30.13 -37.69
C PRO A 210 46.85 -29.35 -36.85
N ASN A 211 47.62 -28.48 -37.50
CA ASN A 211 48.66 -27.66 -36.86
C ASN A 211 48.12 -26.31 -36.35
N THR A 212 46.79 -26.14 -36.31
CA THR A 212 46.13 -24.93 -35.85
C THR A 212 45.47 -25.19 -34.50
N PRO A 213 45.86 -24.48 -33.42
CA PRO A 213 45.25 -24.64 -32.10
C PRO A 213 43.73 -24.51 -32.13
N GLY A 214 43.04 -25.41 -31.43
CA GLY A 214 41.58 -25.42 -31.35
C GLY A 214 40.88 -26.17 -32.48
N TYR A 215 41.61 -26.70 -33.47
CA TYR A 215 41.02 -27.54 -34.52
C TYR A 215 41.09 -29.02 -34.16
N VAL A 216 40.04 -29.75 -34.54
CA VAL A 216 39.92 -31.19 -34.34
C VAL A 216 39.69 -31.90 -35.68
N VAL A 217 40.23 -33.10 -35.83
CA VAL A 217 39.98 -33.95 -37.00
C VAL A 217 38.52 -34.40 -37.00
N THR A 218 37.82 -34.19 -38.10
CA THR A 218 36.40 -34.55 -38.27
C THR A 218 36.21 -35.76 -39.17
N SER A 219 37.12 -36.00 -40.11
CA SER A 219 37.22 -37.26 -40.85
C SER A 219 38.59 -37.42 -41.49
N VAL A 220 38.90 -38.64 -41.91
CA VAL A 220 40.10 -38.98 -42.69
C VAL A 220 39.65 -39.60 -44.01
N TRP A 221 40.44 -39.44 -45.05
CA TRP A 221 40.13 -40.01 -46.37
C TRP A 221 41.36 -40.64 -47.01
N LYS A 222 41.09 -41.67 -47.82
CA LYS A 222 42.07 -42.45 -48.55
C LYS A 222 41.49 -42.80 -49.92
N ASP A 223 42.32 -42.79 -50.95
CA ASP A 223 42.01 -43.32 -52.27
C ASP A 223 42.40 -44.82 -52.37
N THR A 224 42.30 -45.38 -53.57
CA THR A 224 42.57 -46.80 -53.82
C THR A 224 44.06 -47.12 -54.02
N GLN A 225 44.96 -46.13 -53.95
CA GLN A 225 46.39 -46.26 -54.18
C GLN A 225 47.17 -46.21 -52.86
N GLY A 226 48.28 -46.95 -52.79
CA GLY A 226 49.19 -46.96 -51.63
C GLY A 226 48.59 -47.45 -50.30
N GLU A 227 49.38 -47.38 -49.23
CA GLU A 227 48.99 -47.84 -47.89
C GLU A 227 48.74 -46.71 -46.87
N ASN A 228 49.20 -45.47 -47.10
CA ASN A 228 49.05 -44.39 -46.10
C ASN A 228 47.76 -43.57 -46.31
N ILE A 229 47.42 -42.73 -45.33
CA ILE A 229 46.28 -41.80 -45.36
C ILE A 229 46.60 -40.62 -46.28
N ASP A 230 45.69 -40.32 -47.22
CA ASP A 230 45.91 -39.27 -48.22
C ASP A 230 45.62 -37.87 -47.67
N GLY A 231 44.63 -37.74 -46.79
CA GLY A 231 44.38 -36.49 -46.13
C GLY A 231 43.36 -36.55 -45.01
N ILE A 232 43.18 -35.40 -44.37
CA ILE A 232 42.26 -35.22 -43.26
C ILE A 232 41.34 -34.03 -43.51
N ASN A 233 40.13 -34.11 -42.98
CA ASN A 233 39.24 -32.97 -42.80
C ASN A 233 39.28 -32.59 -41.32
N TYR A 234 39.31 -31.28 -41.03
CA TYR A 234 39.38 -30.76 -39.68
C TYR A 234 38.61 -29.45 -39.56
N ALA A 235 38.08 -29.17 -38.38
CA ALA A 235 37.26 -27.99 -38.11
C ALA A 235 37.62 -27.38 -36.74
N PRO A 236 37.47 -26.05 -36.56
CA PRO A 236 37.70 -25.44 -35.26
C PRO A 236 36.58 -25.86 -34.31
N LEU A 237 36.95 -26.32 -33.11
CA LEU A 237 36.02 -26.34 -32.00
C LEU A 237 35.77 -24.89 -31.56
N GLN A 238 34.52 -24.48 -31.53
CA GLN A 238 34.13 -23.11 -31.23
C GLN A 238 33.17 -23.06 -30.04
N LYS A 239 33.29 -22.02 -29.22
CA LYS A 239 32.37 -21.70 -28.13
C LYS A 239 31.72 -20.34 -28.37
N ARG A 240 30.44 -20.18 -28.06
CA ARG A 240 29.74 -18.90 -28.16
C ARG A 240 29.69 -18.21 -26.81
N VAL A 241 30.20 -16.97 -26.71
CA VAL A 241 30.02 -16.09 -25.54
C VAL A 241 29.46 -14.76 -26.04
N GLY A 242 28.40 -14.27 -25.41
CA GLY A 242 27.64 -13.14 -25.94
C GLY A 242 26.99 -13.48 -27.28
N ASN A 243 27.22 -12.63 -28.27
CA ASN A 243 26.83 -12.87 -29.67
C ASN A 243 28.00 -13.33 -30.55
N GLN A 244 29.16 -13.66 -29.96
CA GLN A 244 30.39 -13.98 -30.72
C GLN A 244 30.83 -15.42 -30.52
N TRP A 245 31.30 -16.03 -31.61
CA TRP A 245 31.94 -17.34 -31.62
C TRP A 245 33.45 -17.20 -31.50
N TYR A 246 34.04 -17.98 -30.62
CA TYR A 246 35.48 -18.02 -30.37
C TYR A 246 35.98 -19.43 -30.62
N THR A 247 37.06 -19.58 -31.40
CA THR A 247 37.80 -20.84 -31.45
C THR A 247 38.42 -21.10 -30.09
N VAL A 248 38.21 -22.28 -29.51
CA VAL A 248 38.81 -22.62 -28.22
C VAL A 248 40.32 -22.71 -28.40
N GLN A 249 41.10 -22.18 -27.45
CA GLN A 249 42.52 -22.50 -27.44
C GLN A 249 42.67 -23.99 -27.12
N GLY A 250 43.30 -24.73 -28.03
CA GLY A 250 43.75 -26.08 -27.75
C GLY A 250 44.82 -26.08 -26.65
N GLY A 251 44.90 -27.15 -25.86
CA GLY A 251 46.02 -27.37 -24.96
C GLY A 251 47.32 -27.57 -25.74
N THR A 252 48.44 -27.22 -25.12
CA THR A 252 49.77 -27.64 -25.61
C THR A 252 49.90 -29.15 -25.40
N VAL A 253 50.21 -29.88 -26.47
CA VAL A 253 50.52 -31.32 -26.45
C VAL A 253 51.96 -31.52 -26.00
#